data_AF-A0A6N3Z2H5-F1
#
_entry.id   AF-A0A6N3Z2H5-F1
#
_cell.length_a   1.000
_cell.length_b   1.000
_cell.length_c   1.000
_cell.angle_alpha   90.00
_cell.angle_beta   90.00
_cell.angle_gamma   90.00
#
_symmetry.space_group_name_H-M   'P 1'
#
loop_
_entity.id
_entity.type
_entity.pdbx_description
1 polymer ?
#
loop_
_entity_poly.entity_id
_entity_poly.type
_entity_poly.pdbx_seq_one_letter_code
_entity_poly.pdbx_strand_id
1 'polypeptide(L)'
;MDVVLYKSRGLSKSGEAIKFLYCGIKEGMIYIKQFIENGFINEMLEVTQEETIDIDKVDDSLLKNNCDLSIIALPKERVLTIKKEHDQLMPLRIHQIVRTELGMAEIKKRMSKREVKRYEKLKSHFSFQVKRDDKSFFDFYKNMHKPTMNTRYGLFARSVNIDDAFNNLFKKGVLFYINQNGKPVSGSVSQIDIEKNWLNARLIGVLDGKDEYLTNGAQNFVYHSIIDWACNDGKIDVVDFQGCEPFLTKGTFQYKKRFATEAILPPNYFYDKRVLLRFNKDSMSVRNYLISNPIITINNNDILSATYFEDISNNAKLDIPYFMPGIDNHKIVKIL
;
A
#
# COMPACT_ATOMS: atom_id res chain seq x y z
N MET A 1 -8.87 25.16 -0.35
CA MET A 1 -8.13 23.99 0.20
C MET A 1 -6.72 24.14 -0.29
N ASP A 2 -5.73 23.98 0.57
CA ASP A 2 -4.34 24.12 0.16
C ASP A 2 -3.79 22.82 -0.42
N VAL A 3 -2.98 22.94 -1.47
CA VAL A 3 -2.30 21.82 -2.13
C VAL A 3 -0.81 22.13 -2.28
N VAL A 4 -0.01 21.08 -2.26
CA VAL A 4 1.43 21.15 -2.47
C VAL A 4 1.72 21.10 -3.96
N LEU A 5 2.50 22.06 -4.44
CA LEU A 5 3.11 22.04 -5.75
C LEU A 5 4.60 21.74 -5.57
N TYR A 6 5.04 20.59 -6.09
CA TYR A 6 6.42 20.13 -5.99
C TYR A 6 6.94 19.78 -7.39
N LYS A 7 8.14 20.26 -7.72
CA LYS A 7 8.81 19.97 -8.98
C LYS A 7 10.22 19.51 -8.76
N SER A 8 10.60 18.47 -9.49
CA SER A 8 11.97 17.99 -9.51
C SER A 8 12.44 17.71 -10.92
N ARG A 9 13.76 17.71 -11.06
CA ARG A 9 14.46 17.31 -12.27
C ARG A 9 15.53 16.29 -11.90
N GLY A 10 15.67 15.29 -12.75
CA GLY A 10 16.67 14.27 -12.57
C GLY A 10 17.02 13.55 -13.86
N LEU A 11 17.81 12.50 -13.74
CA LEU A 11 18.09 11.56 -14.82
C LEU A 11 17.24 10.31 -14.63
N SER A 12 16.65 9.82 -15.71
CA SER A 12 15.96 8.53 -15.72
C SER A 12 16.95 7.37 -15.73
N LYS A 13 16.44 6.13 -15.69
CA LYS A 13 17.27 4.92 -15.85
C LYS A 13 17.97 4.82 -17.21
N SER A 14 17.45 5.48 -18.25
CA SER A 14 18.10 5.57 -19.56
C SER A 14 19.09 6.74 -19.66
N GLY A 15 19.29 7.51 -18.59
CA GLY A 15 20.16 8.68 -18.57
C GLY A 15 19.53 9.93 -19.18
N GLU A 16 18.25 9.91 -19.56
CA GLU A 16 17.55 11.09 -20.10
C GLU A 16 17.21 12.07 -18.98
N ALA A 17 17.41 13.36 -19.23
CA ALA A 17 16.96 14.41 -18.32
C ALA A 17 15.43 14.51 -18.35
N ILE A 18 14.81 14.31 -17.20
CA ILE A 18 13.35 14.30 -17.02
C ILE A 18 12.92 15.27 -15.94
N LYS A 19 11.71 15.79 -16.08
CA LYS A 19 11.03 16.67 -15.13
C LYS A 19 9.79 15.99 -14.59
N PHE A 20 9.66 16.02 -13.28
CA PHE A 20 8.54 15.43 -12.55
C PHE A 20 7.77 16.51 -11.81
N LEU A 21 6.44 16.42 -11.85
CA LEU A 21 5.53 17.30 -11.12
C LEU A 21 4.65 16.49 -10.18
N TYR A 22 4.53 16.97 -8.94
CA TYR A 22 3.46 16.62 -8.03
C TYR A 22 2.62 17.86 -7.72
N CYS A 23 1.30 17.74 -7.85
CA CYS A 23 0.35 18.76 -7.44
C CYS A 23 -0.80 18.11 -6.66
N GLY A 24 -0.92 18.36 -5.37
CA GLY A 24 -1.99 17.71 -4.61
C GLY A 24 -1.92 17.82 -3.10
N ILE A 25 -2.82 17.11 -2.45
CA ILE A 25 -2.93 17.07 -0.98
C ILE A 25 -1.65 16.58 -0.31
N LYS A 26 -1.33 17.09 0.88
CA LYS A 26 -0.08 16.76 1.59
C LYS A 26 0.16 15.26 1.77
N GLU A 27 -0.88 14.47 1.98
CA GLU A 27 -0.78 13.02 2.15
C GLU A 27 -0.23 12.32 0.90
N GLY A 28 -0.51 12.84 -0.30
CA GLY A 28 0.04 12.27 -1.53
C GLY A 28 1.55 12.44 -1.65
N MET A 29 2.14 13.46 -1.00
CA MET A 29 3.61 13.58 -0.88
C MET A 29 4.22 12.39 -0.14
N ILE A 30 3.51 11.87 0.86
CA ILE A 30 3.94 10.75 1.70
C ILE A 30 3.71 9.41 1.00
N TYR A 31 2.53 9.22 0.41
CA TYR A 31 2.11 7.91 -0.04
C TYR A 31 2.45 7.60 -1.50
N ILE A 32 2.28 8.56 -2.42
CA ILE A 32 2.38 8.24 -3.85
C ILE A 32 3.55 8.95 -4.55
N LYS A 33 3.82 10.22 -4.20
CA LYS A 33 4.90 11.02 -4.82
C LYS A 33 6.23 10.32 -4.73
N GLN A 34 6.66 9.94 -3.52
CA GLN A 34 7.96 9.31 -3.30
C GLN A 34 8.12 8.01 -4.09
N PHE A 35 7.04 7.21 -4.19
CA PHE A 35 7.12 5.97 -4.92
C PHE A 35 7.28 6.18 -6.42
N ILE A 36 6.49 7.09 -7.00
CA ILE A 36 6.54 7.36 -8.44
C ILE A 36 7.84 8.07 -8.79
N GLU A 37 8.23 9.09 -8.03
CA GLU A 37 9.47 9.84 -8.27
C GLU A 37 10.69 8.92 -8.21
N ASN A 38 10.84 8.08 -7.17
CA ASN A 38 11.99 7.18 -7.07
C ASN A 38 11.99 6.08 -8.14
N GLY A 39 10.84 5.77 -8.72
CA GLY A 39 10.73 4.82 -9.83
C GLY A 39 11.03 5.47 -11.19
N PHE A 40 10.76 6.77 -11.33
CA PHE A 40 10.88 7.55 -12.56
C PHE A 40 12.25 8.22 -12.69
N ILE A 41 12.70 8.88 -11.62
CA ILE A 41 14.00 9.53 -11.47
C ILE A 41 14.97 8.56 -10.79
N ASN A 42 16.03 8.18 -11.50
CA ASN A 42 17.11 7.36 -10.99
C ASN A 42 18.14 8.19 -10.21
N GLU A 43 18.48 9.37 -10.72
CA GLU A 43 19.40 10.31 -10.07
C GLU A 43 18.73 11.68 -9.95
N MET A 44 18.54 12.15 -8.72
CA MET A 44 17.96 13.46 -8.46
C MET A 44 19.02 14.54 -8.67
N LEU A 45 18.74 15.49 -9.57
CA LEU A 45 19.64 16.62 -9.83
C LEU A 45 19.24 17.84 -9.01
N GLU A 46 17.95 18.20 -9.04
CA GLU A 46 17.46 19.40 -8.36
C GLU A 46 15.97 19.31 -8.01
N VAL A 47 15.60 19.92 -6.88
CA VAL A 47 14.22 20.30 -6.58
C VAL A 47 14.07 21.75 -7.01
N THR A 48 13.24 21.99 -8.01
CA THR A 48 13.10 23.33 -8.63
C THR A 48 12.01 24.16 -7.99
N GLN A 49 11.06 23.53 -7.29
CA GLN A 49 9.97 24.22 -6.62
C GLN A 49 9.35 23.32 -5.56
N GLU A 50 9.05 23.91 -4.41
CA GLU A 50 8.20 23.33 -3.39
C GLU A 50 7.43 24.46 -2.71
N GLU A 51 6.13 24.54 -2.97
CA GLU A 51 5.27 25.56 -2.39
C GLU A 51 3.87 25.03 -2.11
N THR A 52 3.10 25.83 -1.37
CA THR A 52 1.68 25.57 -1.12
C THR A 52 0.85 26.59 -1.90
N ILE A 53 -0.12 26.11 -2.66
CA ILE A 53 -1.02 26.94 -3.47
C ILE A 53 -2.49 26.62 -3.14
N ASP A 54 -3.37 27.56 -3.44
CA ASP A 54 -4.81 27.30 -3.38
C ASP A 54 -5.23 26.30 -4.48
N ILE A 55 -6.15 25.39 -4.17
CA ILE A 55 -6.76 24.44 -5.12
C ILE A 55 -7.33 25.12 -6.37
N ASP A 56 -7.77 26.38 -6.26
CA ASP A 56 -8.31 27.13 -7.40
C ASP A 56 -7.21 27.54 -8.39
N LYS A 57 -5.95 27.59 -7.95
CA LYS A 57 -4.77 27.89 -8.79
C LYS A 57 -4.18 26.65 -9.46
N VAL A 58 -4.75 25.46 -9.23
CA VAL A 58 -4.22 24.20 -9.77
C VAL A 58 -4.18 24.21 -11.29
N ASP A 59 -5.25 24.62 -11.96
CA ASP A 59 -5.31 24.60 -13.44
C ASP A 59 -4.23 25.50 -14.06
N ASP A 60 -4.13 26.74 -13.57
CA ASP A 60 -3.10 27.70 -13.98
C ASP A 60 -1.69 27.15 -13.75
N SER A 61 -1.50 26.46 -12.62
CA SER A 61 -0.21 25.87 -12.26
C SER A 61 0.13 24.72 -13.21
N LEU A 62 -0.82 23.83 -13.49
CA LEU A 62 -0.63 22.73 -14.43
C LEU A 62 -0.32 23.23 -15.86
N LEU A 63 -0.96 24.31 -16.31
CA LEU A 63 -0.72 24.91 -17.63
C LEU A 63 0.69 25.52 -17.77
N LYS A 64 1.20 26.14 -16.70
CA LYS A 64 2.53 26.79 -16.71
C LYS A 64 3.70 25.80 -16.62
N ASN A 65 3.42 24.53 -16.37
CA ASN A 65 4.44 23.55 -16.01
C ASN A 65 4.71 22.53 -17.11
N ASN A 66 5.85 22.68 -17.77
CA ASN A 66 6.34 21.74 -18.78
C ASN A 66 7.14 20.60 -18.12
N CYS A 67 6.43 19.58 -17.65
CA CYS A 67 6.99 18.38 -17.02
C CYS A 67 6.70 17.12 -17.83
N ASP A 68 7.56 16.12 -17.81
CA ASP A 68 7.39 14.87 -18.56
C ASP A 68 6.29 14.00 -17.95
N LEU A 69 6.29 13.87 -16.63
CA LEU A 69 5.29 13.14 -15.85
C LEU A 69 4.72 14.02 -14.74
N SER A 70 3.41 13.95 -14.52
CA SER A 70 2.69 14.69 -13.49
C SER A 70 1.78 13.75 -12.68
N ILE A 71 1.79 13.93 -11.36
CA ILE A 71 0.83 13.34 -10.44
C ILE A 71 -0.06 14.46 -9.92
N ILE A 72 -1.36 14.30 -10.08
CA ILE A 72 -2.34 15.26 -9.55
C ILE A 72 -3.22 14.54 -8.53
N ALA A 73 -3.05 14.83 -7.24
CA ALA A 73 -3.71 14.11 -6.15
C ALA A 73 -4.70 15.01 -5.39
N LEU A 74 -5.99 14.92 -5.71
CA LEU A 74 -7.03 15.83 -5.20
C LEU A 74 -8.31 15.04 -4.80
N PRO A 75 -9.32 15.69 -4.19
CA PRO A 75 -10.65 15.11 -4.09
C PRO A 75 -11.20 14.65 -5.45
N LYS A 76 -11.97 13.56 -5.45
CA LYS A 76 -12.55 12.90 -6.63
C LYS A 76 -13.20 13.91 -7.57
N GLU A 77 -14.08 14.76 -7.03
CA GLU A 77 -14.80 15.78 -7.79
C GLU A 77 -13.84 16.69 -8.56
N ARG A 78 -12.82 17.24 -7.90
CA ARG A 78 -11.87 18.15 -8.54
C ARG A 78 -11.03 17.45 -9.60
N VAL A 79 -10.53 16.24 -9.31
CA VAL A 79 -9.77 15.43 -10.27
C VAL A 79 -10.59 15.16 -11.54
N LEU A 80 -11.88 14.86 -11.40
CA LEU A 80 -12.74 14.60 -12.56
C LEU A 80 -12.94 15.83 -13.44
N THR A 81 -12.96 17.05 -12.88
CA THR A 81 -13.10 18.30 -13.67
C THR A 81 -11.88 18.61 -14.54
N ILE A 82 -10.68 18.18 -14.13
CA ILE A 82 -9.42 18.53 -14.80
C ILE A 82 -8.81 17.36 -15.59
N LYS A 83 -9.47 16.19 -15.56
CA LYS A 83 -9.01 14.98 -16.23
C LYS A 83 -9.00 15.18 -17.75
N LYS A 84 -7.89 14.82 -18.39
CA LYS A 84 -7.74 14.73 -19.85
C LYS A 84 -7.97 13.30 -20.33
N GLU A 85 -8.17 13.13 -21.63
CA GLU A 85 -8.48 11.84 -22.27
C GLU A 85 -7.47 10.74 -21.89
N HIS A 86 -6.17 11.01 -22.08
CA HIS A 86 -5.09 10.03 -21.86
C HIS A 86 -4.64 9.87 -20.40
N ASP A 87 -5.16 10.70 -19.49
CA ASP A 87 -4.82 10.57 -18.07
C ASP A 87 -5.34 9.24 -17.51
N GLN A 88 -4.53 8.59 -16.67
CA GLN A 88 -4.96 7.43 -15.90
C GLN A 88 -5.46 7.87 -14.54
N LEU A 89 -6.74 7.56 -14.27
CA LEU A 89 -7.37 7.81 -12.99
C LEU A 89 -7.10 6.63 -12.05
N MET A 90 -6.53 6.92 -10.88
CA MET A 90 -6.14 5.96 -9.86
C MET A 90 -6.77 6.36 -8.51
N PRO A 91 -7.06 5.42 -7.61
CA PRO A 91 -7.28 5.76 -6.21
C PRO A 91 -5.96 6.22 -5.60
N LEU A 92 -5.97 7.05 -4.54
CA LEU A 92 -4.70 7.42 -3.88
C LEU A 92 -4.04 6.20 -3.20
N ARG A 93 -4.87 5.32 -2.63
CA ARG A 93 -4.48 4.05 -1.97
C ARG A 93 -5.59 3.04 -2.22
N ILE A 94 -5.25 1.76 -2.11
CA ILE A 94 -6.23 0.67 -1.99
C ILE A 94 -6.03 -0.03 -0.65
N HIS A 95 -7.09 -0.56 -0.05
CA HIS A 95 -7.01 -1.44 1.12
C HIS A 95 -7.18 -2.90 0.70
N GLN A 96 -6.66 -3.82 1.51
CA GLN A 96 -6.77 -5.26 1.31
C GLN A 96 -7.40 -5.89 2.54
N ILE A 97 -8.64 -6.36 2.39
CA ILE A 97 -9.45 -6.87 3.50
C ILE A 97 -9.67 -8.38 3.37
N VAL A 98 -9.89 -9.06 4.48
CA VAL A 98 -10.40 -10.43 4.52
C VAL A 98 -11.75 -10.42 5.22
N ARG A 99 -12.74 -11.01 4.58
CA ARG A 99 -14.09 -11.23 5.11
C ARG A 99 -14.09 -12.46 6.01
N THR A 100 -13.97 -12.25 7.32
CA THR A 100 -13.87 -13.32 8.33
C THR A 100 -15.21 -13.88 8.74
N GLU A 101 -16.31 -13.19 8.44
CA GLU A 101 -17.68 -13.69 8.56
C GLU A 101 -17.95 -14.93 7.70
N LEU A 102 -17.15 -15.14 6.65
CA LEU A 102 -17.20 -16.33 5.80
C LEU A 102 -16.67 -17.60 6.49
N GLY A 103 -15.92 -17.43 7.59
CA GLY A 103 -15.28 -18.52 8.32
C GLY A 103 -14.03 -19.09 7.63
N MET A 104 -13.20 -19.75 8.44
CA MET A 104 -11.86 -20.19 8.02
C MET A 104 -11.88 -21.20 6.86
N ALA A 105 -12.90 -22.05 6.78
CA ALA A 105 -13.03 -23.05 5.72
C ALA A 105 -13.19 -22.41 4.33
N GLU A 106 -14.01 -21.37 4.23
CA GLU A 106 -14.23 -20.65 2.97
C GLU A 106 -13.03 -19.76 2.63
N ILE A 107 -12.47 -19.07 3.62
CA ILE A 107 -11.26 -18.26 3.45
C ILE A 107 -10.10 -19.11 2.91
N LYS A 108 -9.86 -20.32 3.45
CA LYS A 108 -8.81 -21.23 2.96
C LYS A 108 -8.96 -21.60 1.48
N LYS A 109 -10.19 -21.70 0.96
CA LYS A 109 -10.43 -21.97 -0.47
C LYS A 109 -10.04 -20.79 -1.36
N ARG A 110 -10.13 -19.57 -0.83
CA ARG A 110 -9.79 -18.32 -1.52
C ARG A 110 -8.31 -17.94 -1.37
N MET A 111 -7.62 -18.50 -0.37
CA MET A 111 -6.17 -18.33 -0.21
C MET A 111 -5.42 -18.98 -1.37
N SER A 112 -4.24 -18.44 -1.70
CA SER A 112 -3.42 -19.08 -2.74
C SER A 112 -2.98 -20.48 -2.30
N LYS A 113 -2.99 -21.46 -3.22
CA LYS A 113 -2.57 -22.85 -2.94
C LYS A 113 -1.17 -22.92 -2.30
N ARG A 114 -0.25 -22.05 -2.75
CA ARG A 114 1.11 -21.95 -2.21
C ARG A 114 1.12 -21.46 -0.76
N GLU A 115 0.26 -20.50 -0.42
CA GLU A 115 0.14 -19.98 0.94
C GLU A 115 -0.49 -21.02 1.87
N VAL A 116 -1.53 -21.74 1.44
CA VAL A 116 -2.11 -22.85 2.21
C VAL A 116 -1.04 -23.91 2.51
N LYS A 117 -0.28 -24.36 1.50
CA LYS A 117 0.82 -25.32 1.70
C LYS A 117 1.90 -24.79 2.64
N ARG A 118 2.19 -23.48 2.60
CA ARG A 118 3.14 -22.84 3.52
C ARG A 118 2.60 -22.88 4.95
N TYR A 119 1.37 -22.44 5.17
CA TYR A 119 0.73 -22.45 6.50
C TYR A 119 0.72 -23.85 7.13
N GLU A 120 0.33 -24.87 6.37
CA GLU A 120 0.27 -26.25 6.86
C GLU A 120 1.65 -26.79 7.31
N LYS A 121 2.75 -26.27 6.77
CA LYS A 121 4.11 -26.59 7.24
C LYS A 121 4.50 -25.80 8.49
N LEU A 122 4.02 -24.56 8.63
CA LEU A 122 4.40 -23.67 9.72
C LEU A 122 3.59 -23.91 11.01
N LYS A 123 2.37 -24.44 10.90
CA LYS A 123 1.43 -24.58 12.02
C LYS A 123 1.91 -25.47 13.18
N SER A 124 2.88 -26.37 12.95
CA SER A 124 3.50 -27.18 14.01
C SER A 124 4.69 -26.48 14.68
N HIS A 125 5.24 -25.45 14.04
CA HIS A 125 6.43 -24.71 14.52
C HIS A 125 6.07 -23.45 15.29
N PHE A 126 4.89 -22.90 15.04
CA PHE A 126 4.43 -21.67 15.66
C PHE A 126 3.07 -21.86 16.33
N SER A 127 2.89 -21.16 17.44
CA SER A 127 1.58 -20.96 18.07
C SER A 127 1.35 -19.46 18.23
N PHE A 128 0.13 -19.05 18.53
CA PHE A 128 -0.15 -17.65 18.82
C PHE A 128 -0.91 -17.45 20.13
N GLN A 129 -0.77 -16.25 20.70
CA GLN A 129 -1.52 -15.79 21.86
C GLN A 129 -2.03 -14.37 21.60
N VAL A 130 -3.22 -14.07 22.13
CA VAL A 130 -3.76 -12.71 22.13
C VAL A 130 -3.54 -12.09 23.50
N LYS A 131 -2.93 -10.91 23.53
CA LYS A 131 -2.59 -10.15 24.73
C LYS A 131 -3.35 -8.82 24.75
N ARG A 132 -3.69 -8.40 25.98
CA ARG A 132 -4.37 -7.12 26.28
C ARG A 132 -3.72 -6.37 27.44
N ASP A 133 -2.66 -6.91 28.03
CA ASP A 133 -1.91 -6.27 29.10
C ASP A 133 -0.85 -5.29 28.57
N ASP A 134 -0.64 -4.21 29.31
CA ASP A 134 0.22 -3.10 28.91
C ASP A 134 1.69 -3.52 28.79
N LYS A 135 2.15 -4.39 29.70
CA LYS A 135 3.53 -4.90 29.70
C LYS A 135 3.84 -5.58 28.36
N SER A 136 2.96 -6.46 27.90
CA SER A 136 3.12 -7.13 26.62
C SER A 136 3.19 -6.15 25.45
N PHE A 137 2.41 -5.07 25.47
CA PHE A 137 2.51 -4.03 24.43
C PHE A 137 3.88 -3.36 24.41
N PHE A 138 4.38 -2.90 25.56
CA PHE A 138 5.65 -2.20 25.63
C PHE A 138 6.82 -3.11 25.22
N ASP A 139 6.78 -4.37 25.64
CA ASP A 139 7.75 -5.39 25.23
C ASP A 139 7.73 -5.62 23.71
N PHE A 140 6.55 -5.75 23.11
CA PHE A 140 6.39 -5.88 21.65
C PHE A 140 6.93 -4.65 20.92
N TYR A 141 6.52 -3.46 21.35
CA TYR A 141 6.87 -2.23 20.63
C TYR A 141 8.38 -2.01 20.63
N LYS A 142 9.02 -2.18 21.80
CA LYS A 142 10.45 -1.95 22.00
C LYS A 142 11.31 -3.04 21.35
N ASN A 143 10.96 -4.31 21.52
CA ASN A 143 11.83 -5.43 21.16
C ASN A 143 11.46 -6.06 19.82
N MET A 144 10.31 -5.72 19.20
CA MET A 144 9.91 -6.28 17.91
C MET A 144 9.61 -5.20 16.88
N HIS A 145 8.61 -4.34 17.13
CA HIS A 145 8.13 -3.40 16.11
C HIS A 145 9.20 -2.37 15.72
N LYS A 146 9.73 -1.61 16.69
CA LYS A 146 10.71 -0.56 16.43
C LYS A 146 12.00 -1.12 15.78
N PRO A 147 12.60 -2.22 16.28
CA PRO A 147 13.74 -2.85 15.61
C PRO A 147 13.42 -3.28 14.17
N THR A 148 12.26 -3.89 13.93
CA THR A 148 11.86 -4.30 12.57
C THR A 148 11.75 -3.12 11.61
N MET A 149 11.18 -1.99 12.06
CA MET A 149 11.08 -0.79 11.23
C MET A 149 12.46 -0.18 10.95
N ASN A 150 13.35 -0.16 11.96
CA ASN A 150 14.71 0.30 11.81
C ASN A 150 15.51 -0.57 10.82
N THR A 151 15.44 -1.90 10.91
CA THR A 151 16.14 -2.81 9.99
C THR A 151 15.66 -2.62 8.55
N ARG A 152 14.34 -2.46 8.35
CA ARG A 152 13.76 -2.39 7.00
C ARG A 152 13.94 -1.05 6.30
N TYR A 153 13.91 0.03 7.06
CA TYR A 153 13.81 1.38 6.49
C TYR A 153 14.93 2.31 6.95
N GLY A 154 15.75 1.91 7.91
CA GLY A 154 16.87 2.70 8.43
C GLY A 154 16.43 4.09 8.86
N LEU A 155 17.10 5.11 8.34
CA LEU A 155 16.78 6.53 8.58
C LEU A 155 15.38 6.94 8.09
N PHE A 156 14.76 6.15 7.20
CA PHE A 156 13.42 6.40 6.66
C PHE A 156 12.33 5.64 7.42
N ALA A 157 12.67 4.99 8.54
CA ALA A 157 11.69 4.30 9.38
C ALA A 157 10.64 5.26 9.91
N ARG A 158 9.42 5.16 9.37
CA ARG A 158 8.23 5.87 9.88
C ARG A 158 7.43 4.91 10.74
N SER A 159 7.50 5.08 12.05
CA SER A 159 6.68 4.35 13.02
C SER A 159 5.78 5.32 13.76
N VAL A 160 4.58 4.88 14.11
CA VAL A 160 3.71 5.60 15.04
C VAL A 160 4.45 5.74 16.37
N ASN A 161 4.45 6.92 16.99
CA ASN A 161 5.08 7.13 18.29
C ASN A 161 4.51 6.11 19.31
N ILE A 162 5.32 5.66 20.27
CA ILE A 162 4.92 4.65 21.26
C ILE A 162 3.67 5.04 22.05
N ASP A 163 3.51 6.31 22.42
CA ASP A 163 2.37 6.78 23.19
C ASP A 163 1.09 6.77 22.35
N ASP A 164 1.19 7.18 21.07
CA ASP A 164 0.08 7.09 20.12
C ASP A 164 -0.28 5.63 19.82
N ALA A 165 0.74 4.78 19.61
CA ALA A 165 0.56 3.36 19.39
C ALA A 165 -0.14 2.69 20.59
N PHE A 166 0.19 3.10 21.81
CA PHE A 166 -0.42 2.60 23.02
C PHE A 166 -1.86 3.08 23.17
N ASN A 167 -2.04 4.40 23.24
CA ASN A 167 -3.31 5.02 23.60
C ASN A 167 -4.35 4.93 22.47
N ASN A 168 -3.92 5.08 21.22
CA ASN A 168 -4.84 5.17 20.09
C ASN A 168 -5.03 3.83 19.36
N LEU A 169 -4.06 2.91 19.41
CA LEU A 169 -4.17 1.62 18.72
C LEU A 169 -4.38 0.45 19.69
N PHE A 170 -3.46 0.24 20.64
CA PHE A 170 -3.48 -0.94 21.50
C PHE A 170 -4.62 -0.93 22.51
N LYS A 171 -4.87 0.19 23.20
CA LYS A 171 -5.98 0.31 24.17
C LYS A 171 -7.36 0.08 23.55
N LYS A 172 -7.49 0.26 22.24
CA LYS A 172 -8.71 0.01 21.45
C LYS A 172 -8.63 -1.31 20.67
N GLY A 173 -7.76 -2.22 21.07
CA GLY A 173 -7.30 -3.28 20.20
C GLY A 173 -6.79 -4.51 20.94
N VAL A 174 -5.94 -5.26 20.25
CA VAL A 174 -5.30 -6.48 20.73
C VAL A 174 -3.88 -6.59 20.18
N LEU A 175 -3.02 -7.28 20.93
CA LEU A 175 -1.71 -7.70 20.48
C LEU A 175 -1.72 -9.20 20.19
N PHE A 176 -1.31 -9.59 18.98
CA PHE A 176 -1.01 -10.97 18.62
C PHE A 176 0.47 -11.24 18.85
N TYR A 177 0.80 -12.27 19.63
CA TYR A 177 2.15 -12.81 19.72
C TYR A 177 2.25 -14.15 19.02
N ILE A 178 3.29 -14.31 18.21
CA ILE A 178 3.68 -15.57 17.62
C ILE A 178 4.82 -16.14 18.44
N ASN A 179 4.60 -17.35 18.95
CA ASN A 179 5.57 -18.06 19.77
C ASN A 179 6.25 -19.17 18.98
N GLN A 180 7.56 -19.27 19.14
CA GLN A 180 8.37 -20.40 18.69
C GLN A 180 9.10 -20.97 19.92
N ASN A 181 8.95 -22.27 20.18
CA ASN A 181 9.54 -22.93 21.35
C ASN A 181 9.24 -22.20 22.68
N GLY A 182 7.99 -21.75 22.84
CA GLY A 182 7.52 -21.03 24.04
C GLY A 182 7.96 -19.57 24.16
N LYS A 183 8.72 -19.04 23.19
CA LYS A 183 9.22 -17.65 23.20
C LYS A 183 8.50 -16.78 22.15
N PRO A 184 8.06 -15.56 22.49
CA PRO A 184 7.54 -14.62 21.50
C PRO A 184 8.63 -14.20 20.49
N VAL A 185 8.40 -14.45 19.21
CA VAL A 185 9.35 -14.15 18.11
C VAL A 185 8.80 -13.18 17.08
N SER A 186 7.49 -12.95 17.07
CA SER A 186 6.85 -11.96 16.19
C SER A 186 5.53 -11.50 16.80
N GLY A 187 4.98 -10.38 16.32
CA GLY A 187 3.65 -9.97 16.71
C GLY A 187 3.05 -8.87 15.84
N SER A 188 1.80 -8.55 16.15
CA SER A 188 1.06 -7.45 15.54
C SER A 188 0.11 -6.79 16.52
N VAL A 189 0.11 -5.46 16.56
CA VAL A 189 -0.93 -4.68 17.23
C VAL A 189 -2.01 -4.38 16.21
N SER A 190 -3.23 -4.77 16.55
CA SER A 190 -4.42 -4.50 15.76
C SER A 190 -5.43 -3.69 16.55
N GLN A 191 -6.11 -2.76 15.89
CA GLN A 191 -7.17 -1.94 16.46
C GLN A 191 -8.52 -2.53 16.08
N ILE A 192 -9.47 -2.57 17.01
CA ILE A 192 -10.83 -3.05 16.75
C ILE A 192 -11.76 -1.84 16.63
N ASP A 193 -12.45 -1.74 15.51
CA ASP A 193 -13.58 -0.85 15.29
C ASP A 193 -14.86 -1.63 15.61
N ILE A 194 -15.40 -1.39 16.81
CA ILE A 194 -16.54 -2.12 17.36
C ILE A 194 -17.82 -1.79 16.59
N GLU A 195 -17.96 -0.56 16.08
CA GLU A 195 -19.17 -0.15 15.37
C GLU A 195 -19.28 -0.85 14.02
N LYS A 196 -18.14 -1.11 13.37
CA LYS A 196 -18.10 -1.80 12.07
C LYS A 196 -17.89 -3.31 12.19
N ASN A 197 -17.53 -3.82 13.36
CA ASN A 197 -16.99 -5.17 13.56
C ASN A 197 -15.70 -5.43 12.75
N TRP A 198 -14.81 -4.43 12.65
CA TRP A 198 -13.58 -4.53 11.87
C TRP A 198 -12.34 -4.62 12.75
N LEU A 199 -11.40 -5.49 12.40
CA LEU A 199 -10.05 -5.51 12.95
C LEU A 199 -9.07 -4.93 11.95
N ASN A 200 -8.39 -3.86 12.34
CA ASN A 200 -7.39 -3.17 11.55
C ASN A 200 -5.99 -3.59 12.00
N ALA A 201 -5.21 -4.28 11.15
CA ALA A 201 -3.83 -4.66 11.48
C ALA A 201 -2.89 -3.45 11.29
N ARG A 202 -2.31 -2.92 12.37
CA ARG A 202 -1.61 -1.61 12.33
C ARG A 202 -0.09 -1.70 12.43
N LEU A 203 0.41 -2.42 13.43
CA LEU A 203 1.85 -2.53 13.70
C LEU A 203 2.26 -3.98 13.53
N ILE A 204 3.47 -4.21 13.03
CA ILE A 204 4.02 -5.56 12.89
C ILE A 204 5.51 -5.55 13.24
N GLY A 205 6.01 -6.65 13.79
CA GLY A 205 7.42 -6.79 14.11
C GLY A 205 7.84 -8.24 14.34
N VAL A 206 9.15 -8.48 14.21
CA VAL A 206 9.84 -9.69 14.64
C VAL A 206 10.86 -9.35 15.71
N LEU A 207 11.18 -10.30 16.57
CA LEU A 207 12.12 -10.14 17.67
C LEU A 207 13.47 -9.61 17.17
N ASP A 208 13.90 -8.51 17.78
CA ASP A 208 15.10 -7.72 17.48
C ASP A 208 15.24 -7.30 16.01
N GLY A 209 14.16 -7.37 15.22
CA GLY A 209 14.21 -7.07 13.79
C GLY A 209 15.07 -8.04 12.98
N LYS A 210 15.31 -9.27 13.49
CA LYS A 210 16.21 -10.23 12.86
C LYS A 210 15.60 -10.92 11.64
N ASP A 211 16.42 -11.03 10.59
CA ASP A 211 16.03 -11.68 9.33
C ASP A 211 15.69 -13.17 9.48
N GLU A 212 16.23 -13.85 10.50
CA GLU A 212 15.89 -15.26 10.79
C GLU A 212 14.38 -15.46 10.99
N TYR A 213 13.69 -14.52 11.64
CA TYR A 213 12.25 -14.59 11.91
C TYR A 213 11.40 -14.13 10.72
N LEU A 214 12.01 -13.41 9.78
CA LEU A 214 11.38 -13.10 8.49
C LEU A 214 11.44 -14.30 7.56
N THR A 215 12.61 -14.92 7.47
CA THR A 215 12.91 -16.04 6.58
C THR A 215 12.25 -17.35 7.04
N ASN A 216 12.17 -17.59 8.36
CA ASN A 216 11.52 -18.79 8.90
C ASN A 216 9.98 -18.75 8.88
N GLY A 217 9.39 -17.59 8.52
CA GLY A 217 7.95 -17.43 8.37
C GLY A 217 7.20 -16.92 9.61
N ALA A 218 7.86 -16.55 10.70
CA ALA A 218 7.18 -16.05 11.90
C ALA A 218 6.29 -14.82 11.61
N GLN A 219 6.81 -13.83 10.87
CA GLN A 219 6.00 -12.68 10.46
C GLN A 219 4.83 -13.07 9.52
N ASN A 220 5.02 -14.08 8.67
CA ASN A 220 3.96 -14.57 7.80
C ASN A 220 2.84 -15.24 8.60
N PHE A 221 3.20 -15.94 9.67
CA PHE A 221 2.26 -16.61 10.56
C PHE A 221 1.34 -15.63 11.28
N VAL A 222 1.79 -14.39 11.56
CA VAL A 222 0.95 -13.29 12.11
C VAL A 222 -0.34 -13.11 11.31
N TYR A 223 -0.28 -13.10 9.98
CA TYR A 223 -1.47 -12.89 9.14
C TYR A 223 -2.47 -14.04 9.30
N HIS A 224 -1.99 -15.28 9.33
CA HIS A 224 -2.83 -16.44 9.58
C HIS A 224 -3.44 -16.41 10.97
N SER A 225 -2.67 -16.05 12.00
CA SER A 225 -3.16 -15.96 13.37
C SER A 225 -4.24 -14.90 13.54
N ILE A 226 -4.11 -13.74 12.88
CA ILE A 226 -5.15 -12.70 12.90
C ILE A 226 -6.44 -13.21 12.25
N ILE A 227 -6.35 -13.82 11.07
CA ILE A 227 -7.51 -14.36 10.36
C ILE A 227 -8.19 -15.47 11.18
N ASP A 228 -7.39 -16.41 11.70
CA ASP A 228 -7.88 -17.53 12.50
C ASP A 228 -8.57 -17.04 13.77
N TRP A 229 -7.96 -16.11 14.51
CA TRP A 229 -8.58 -15.52 15.67
C TRP A 229 -9.89 -14.79 15.33
N ALA A 230 -9.90 -13.94 14.30
CA ALA A 230 -11.09 -13.19 13.91
C ALA A 230 -12.24 -14.09 13.47
N CYS A 231 -11.96 -15.19 12.74
CA CYS A 231 -12.97 -16.18 12.38
C CYS A 231 -13.58 -16.90 13.60
N ASN A 232 -12.80 -17.06 14.69
CA ASN A 232 -13.24 -17.79 15.88
C ASN A 232 -13.80 -16.88 17.00
N ASP A 233 -13.46 -15.59 17.00
CA ASP A 233 -13.97 -14.61 17.98
C ASP A 233 -15.49 -14.38 17.83
N GLY A 234 -16.01 -14.54 16.61
CA GLY A 234 -17.44 -14.45 16.30
C GLY A 234 -18.02 -13.03 16.30
N LYS A 235 -17.19 -12.00 16.54
CA LYS A 235 -17.60 -10.57 16.53
C LYS A 235 -16.88 -9.74 15.46
N ILE A 236 -15.89 -10.31 14.78
CA ILE A 236 -15.12 -9.61 13.75
C ILE A 236 -15.57 -10.11 12.39
N ASP A 237 -16.19 -9.22 11.63
CA ASP A 237 -16.65 -9.50 10.28
C ASP A 237 -15.51 -9.27 9.28
N VAL A 238 -14.64 -8.27 9.50
CA VAL A 238 -13.58 -7.96 8.53
C VAL A 238 -12.24 -7.75 9.20
N VAL A 239 -11.20 -8.33 8.62
CA VAL A 239 -9.80 -7.98 8.91
C VAL A 239 -9.27 -7.08 7.80
N ASP A 240 -8.97 -5.83 8.12
CA ASP A 240 -8.31 -4.88 7.21
C ASP A 240 -6.80 -4.88 7.43
N PHE A 241 -6.06 -5.40 6.45
CA PHE A 241 -4.60 -5.41 6.45
C PHE A 241 -3.99 -4.07 6.04
N GLN A 242 -4.77 -2.99 5.96
CA GLN A 242 -4.39 -1.63 5.61
C GLN A 242 -3.92 -1.49 4.17
N GLY A 243 -3.88 -0.22 3.73
CA GLY A 243 -3.63 0.08 2.34
C GLY A 243 -2.18 0.04 1.87
N CYS A 244 -2.05 0.03 0.55
CA CYS A 244 -0.81 0.26 -0.18
C CYS A 244 -1.06 1.21 -1.36
N GLU A 245 0.01 1.64 -2.01
CA GLU A 245 -0.09 2.40 -3.26
C GLU A 245 -0.71 1.51 -4.36
N PRO A 246 -1.45 2.11 -5.31
CA PRO A 246 -2.20 1.41 -6.37
C PRO A 246 -1.30 0.91 -7.52
N PHE A 247 -0.26 0.13 -7.20
CA PHE A 247 0.70 -0.39 -8.17
C PHE A 247 0.81 -1.90 -8.04
N LEU A 248 0.72 -2.62 -9.17
CA LEU A 248 0.80 -4.08 -9.17
C LEU A 248 2.20 -4.59 -8.84
N THR A 249 3.23 -3.77 -9.05
CA THR A 249 4.63 -4.09 -8.69
C THR A 249 4.91 -4.00 -7.20
N LYS A 250 3.95 -3.52 -6.39
CA LYS A 250 4.16 -3.37 -4.95
C LYS A 250 4.24 -4.72 -4.26
N GLY A 251 5.39 -4.95 -3.60
CA GLY A 251 5.60 -6.17 -2.82
C GLY A 251 4.55 -6.36 -1.74
N THR A 252 4.09 -5.29 -1.08
CA THR A 252 3.02 -5.35 -0.07
C THR A 252 1.68 -5.78 -0.66
N PHE A 253 1.32 -5.26 -1.85
CA PHE A 253 0.12 -5.66 -2.60
C PHE A 253 0.16 -7.16 -2.93
N GLN A 254 1.23 -7.59 -3.60
CA GLN A 254 1.43 -8.97 -4.04
C GLN A 254 1.52 -9.94 -2.85
N TYR A 255 2.14 -9.50 -1.76
CA TYR A 255 2.25 -10.29 -0.54
C TYR A 255 0.89 -10.52 0.11
N LYS A 256 0.10 -9.47 0.36
CA LYS A 256 -1.20 -9.58 1.06
C LYS A 256 -2.26 -10.29 0.21
N LYS A 257 -2.18 -10.16 -1.11
CA LYS A 257 -3.08 -10.81 -2.08
C LYS A 257 -3.20 -12.32 -1.88
N ARG A 258 -2.16 -12.98 -1.38
CA ARG A 258 -2.13 -14.43 -1.20
C ARG A 258 -2.96 -14.97 -0.03
N PHE A 259 -3.43 -14.09 0.87
CA PHE A 259 -4.19 -14.43 2.08
C PHE A 259 -5.71 -14.26 1.92
N ALA A 260 -6.25 -14.58 0.73
CA ALA A 260 -7.68 -14.44 0.42
C ALA A 260 -8.21 -12.99 0.52
N THR A 261 -7.34 -11.99 0.37
CA THR A 261 -7.76 -10.60 0.49
C THR A 261 -8.58 -10.15 -0.72
N GLU A 262 -9.53 -9.27 -0.48
CA GLU A 262 -10.26 -8.45 -1.45
C GLU A 262 -9.67 -7.03 -1.46
N ALA A 263 -9.49 -6.45 -2.65
CA ALA A 263 -9.06 -5.07 -2.81
C ALA A 263 -10.27 -4.15 -2.80
N ILE A 264 -10.25 -3.15 -1.93
CA ILE A 264 -11.33 -2.15 -1.81
C ILE A 264 -10.76 -0.73 -1.81
N LEU A 265 -11.62 0.25 -2.04
CA LEU A 265 -11.28 1.62 -1.68
C LEU A 265 -11.10 1.76 -0.16
N PRO A 266 -10.18 2.62 0.31
CA PRO A 266 -9.96 2.81 1.73
C PRO A 266 -11.25 3.26 2.44
N PRO A 267 -11.71 2.56 3.49
CA PRO A 267 -12.94 2.91 4.22
C PRO A 267 -12.69 4.01 5.27
N ASN A 268 -11.97 5.06 4.85
CA ASN A 268 -11.53 6.18 5.67
C ASN A 268 -11.45 7.44 4.81
N TYR A 269 -10.84 8.51 5.31
CA TYR A 269 -10.76 9.81 4.62
C TYR A 269 -10.03 9.77 3.26
N PHE A 270 -9.35 8.66 2.91
CA PHE A 270 -8.79 8.44 1.58
C PHE A 270 -9.79 7.95 0.53
N TYR A 271 -11.01 7.57 0.95
CA TYR A 271 -12.04 7.02 0.06
C TYR A 271 -12.27 7.88 -1.19
N ASP A 272 -12.36 9.20 -1.01
CA ASP A 272 -12.62 10.17 -2.08
C ASP A 272 -11.37 10.84 -2.64
N LYS A 273 -10.17 10.35 -2.30
CA LYS A 273 -8.93 10.89 -2.86
C LYS A 273 -8.56 10.14 -4.13
N ARG A 274 -8.36 10.88 -5.21
CA ARG A 274 -8.00 10.35 -6.52
C ARG A 274 -6.66 10.91 -6.96
N VAL A 275 -6.02 10.18 -7.86
CA VAL A 275 -4.78 10.55 -8.50
C VAL A 275 -4.98 10.50 -10.00
N LEU A 276 -4.61 11.57 -10.69
CA LEU A 276 -4.35 11.51 -12.13
C LEU A 276 -2.86 11.30 -12.33
N LEU A 277 -2.53 10.22 -13.03
CA LEU A 277 -1.22 10.03 -13.64
C LEU A 277 -1.28 10.58 -15.07
N ARG A 278 -0.56 11.68 -15.30
CA ARG A 278 -0.52 12.38 -16.58
C ARG A 278 0.90 12.35 -17.12
N PHE A 279 1.07 11.79 -18.32
CA PHE A 279 2.32 11.81 -19.06
C PHE A 279 2.22 12.87 -20.17
N ASN A 280 2.82 14.04 -19.95
CA ASN A 280 2.67 15.16 -20.88
C ASN A 280 3.61 15.06 -22.09
N LYS A 281 4.64 14.22 -22.00
CA LYS A 281 5.59 13.99 -23.08
C LYS A 281 5.72 12.52 -23.35
N ASP A 282 5.74 12.22 -24.64
CA ASP A 282 6.10 10.91 -25.13
C ASP A 282 7.63 10.83 -25.23
N SER A 283 8.24 10.07 -24.31
CA SER A 283 9.68 9.84 -24.27
C SER A 283 9.98 8.41 -23.84
N MET A 284 11.17 7.91 -24.22
CA MET A 284 11.61 6.56 -23.86
C MET A 284 11.58 6.35 -22.34
N SER A 285 11.97 7.35 -21.55
CA SER A 285 11.87 7.30 -20.09
C SER A 285 10.44 7.13 -19.56
N VAL A 286 9.48 7.88 -20.11
CA VAL A 286 8.07 7.77 -19.72
C VAL A 286 7.52 6.39 -20.10
N ARG A 287 7.81 5.91 -21.31
CA ARG A 287 7.37 4.60 -21.78
C ARG A 287 7.91 3.47 -20.90
N ASN A 288 9.23 3.46 -20.68
CA ASN A 288 9.91 2.48 -19.83
C ASN A 288 9.36 2.46 -18.41
N TYR A 289 9.05 3.64 -17.85
CA TYR A 289 8.45 3.75 -16.54
C TYR A 289 7.05 3.13 -16.49
N LEU A 290 6.16 3.51 -17.41
CA LEU A 290 4.78 3.01 -17.44
C LEU A 290 4.72 1.49 -17.66
N ILE A 291 5.46 0.97 -18.66
CA ILE A 291 5.52 -0.47 -18.95
C ILE A 291 6.06 -1.25 -17.75
N SER A 292 7.05 -0.69 -17.04
CA SER A 292 7.63 -1.34 -15.88
C SER A 292 6.78 -1.23 -14.61
N ASN A 293 5.77 -0.38 -14.59
CA ASN A 293 4.95 -0.13 -13.40
C ASN A 293 3.44 -0.18 -13.72
N PRO A 294 2.88 -1.36 -14.04
CA PRO A 294 1.44 -1.52 -14.13
C PRO A 294 0.72 -1.02 -12.87
N ILE A 295 -0.39 -0.33 -13.07
CA ILE A 295 -1.13 0.38 -12.03
C ILE A 295 -2.52 -0.22 -11.80
N ILE A 296 -3.13 0.17 -10.70
CA ILE A 296 -4.55 -0.07 -10.42
C ILE A 296 -5.28 1.24 -10.71
N THR A 297 -6.11 1.23 -11.75
CA THR A 297 -6.97 2.36 -12.12
C THR A 297 -8.36 2.20 -11.52
N ILE A 298 -9.10 3.30 -11.53
CA ILE A 298 -10.48 3.35 -11.11
C ILE A 298 -11.33 4.08 -12.16
N ASN A 299 -12.55 3.58 -12.41
CA ASN A 299 -13.49 4.26 -13.29
C ASN A 299 -14.42 5.22 -12.51
N ASN A 300 -15.34 5.88 -13.20
CA ASN A 300 -16.27 6.84 -12.59
C ASN A 300 -17.24 6.20 -11.58
N ASN A 301 -17.49 4.90 -11.70
CA ASN A 301 -18.34 4.10 -10.83
C ASN A 301 -17.53 3.43 -9.69
N ASP A 302 -16.31 3.90 -9.44
CA ASP A 302 -15.42 3.41 -8.39
C ASP A 302 -15.00 1.92 -8.52
N ILE A 303 -15.11 1.36 -9.71
CA ILE A 303 -14.65 0.00 -10.01
C ILE A 303 -13.16 0.01 -10.28
N LEU A 304 -12.42 -0.83 -9.56
CA LEU A 304 -10.98 -0.99 -9.70
C LEU A 304 -10.65 -1.94 -10.85
N SER A 305 -9.61 -1.61 -11.60
CA SER A 305 -9.13 -2.38 -12.75
C SER A 305 -7.62 -2.36 -12.80
N ALA A 306 -6.99 -3.44 -13.24
CA ALA A 306 -5.58 -3.42 -13.58
C ALA A 306 -5.34 -2.71 -14.91
N THR A 307 -4.29 -1.89 -14.98
CA THR A 307 -3.86 -1.24 -16.21
C THR A 307 -2.40 -1.56 -16.46
N TYR A 308 -2.17 -2.22 -17.59
CA TYR A 308 -0.86 -2.45 -18.15
C TYR A 308 -0.61 -1.48 -19.29
N PHE A 309 0.67 -1.28 -19.62
CA PHE A 309 1.09 -0.40 -20.71
C PHE A 309 1.96 -1.19 -21.68
N GLU A 310 1.84 -0.89 -22.97
CA GLU A 310 2.67 -1.43 -24.04
C GLU A 310 2.99 -0.33 -25.06
N ASP A 311 4.11 -0.45 -25.76
CA ASP A 311 4.46 0.42 -26.88
C ASP A 311 4.80 -0.42 -28.12
N ILE A 312 5.25 0.24 -29.20
CA ILE A 312 5.58 -0.43 -30.47
C ILE A 312 6.73 -1.44 -30.35
N SER A 313 7.59 -1.32 -29.34
CA SER A 313 8.80 -2.12 -29.14
C SER A 313 8.70 -3.09 -27.96
N ASN A 314 7.77 -2.86 -27.04
CA ASN A 314 7.70 -3.54 -25.75
C ASN A 314 6.27 -3.98 -25.42
N ASN A 315 6.10 -5.27 -25.16
CA ASN A 315 4.83 -5.82 -24.70
C ASN A 315 4.52 -5.43 -23.25
N ALA A 316 3.24 -5.41 -22.92
CA ALA A 316 2.76 -5.30 -21.54
C ALA A 316 3.33 -6.41 -20.63
N LYS A 317 3.72 -6.03 -19.39
CA LYS A 317 4.22 -6.96 -18.36
C LYS A 317 3.11 -7.78 -17.69
N LEU A 318 2.47 -8.66 -18.47
CA LEU A 318 1.37 -9.51 -18.02
C LEU A 318 1.81 -10.63 -17.05
N ASP A 319 3.12 -10.82 -16.88
CA ASP A 319 3.71 -11.71 -15.87
C ASP A 319 3.47 -11.23 -14.43
N ILE A 320 3.20 -9.93 -14.24
CA ILE A 320 2.83 -9.36 -12.95
C ILE A 320 1.34 -9.61 -12.69
N PRO A 321 0.96 -10.47 -11.72
CA PRO A 321 -0.43 -10.90 -11.59
C PRO A 321 -1.30 -9.84 -10.91
N TYR A 322 -2.42 -9.46 -11.53
CA TYR A 322 -3.39 -8.54 -10.94
C TYR A 322 -4.51 -9.23 -10.17
N PHE A 323 -5.05 -10.33 -10.71
CA PHE A 323 -6.33 -10.91 -10.29
C PHE A 323 -6.48 -11.11 -8.78
N MET A 324 -7.48 -10.46 -8.19
CA MET A 324 -7.96 -10.71 -6.83
C MET A 324 -9.41 -10.20 -6.73
N PRO A 325 -10.22 -10.67 -5.76
CA PRO A 325 -11.53 -10.06 -5.53
C PRO A 325 -11.42 -8.53 -5.42
N GLY A 326 -12.31 -7.81 -6.11
CA GLY A 326 -12.25 -6.35 -6.25
C GLY A 326 -11.42 -5.83 -7.44
N ILE A 327 -10.55 -6.66 -8.05
CA ILE A 327 -9.80 -6.36 -9.28
C ILE A 327 -9.80 -7.61 -10.17
N ASP A 328 -10.88 -7.80 -10.92
CA ASP A 328 -11.15 -9.00 -11.71
C ASP A 328 -10.91 -8.83 -13.22
N ASN A 329 -10.69 -7.60 -13.66
CA ASN A 329 -10.40 -7.27 -15.05
C ASN A 329 -9.10 -6.47 -15.18
N HIS A 330 -8.61 -6.43 -16.43
CA HIS A 330 -7.49 -5.59 -16.80
C HIS A 330 -7.72 -4.96 -18.17
N LYS A 331 -6.98 -3.88 -18.43
CA LYS A 331 -6.85 -3.27 -19.75
C LYS A 331 -5.37 -3.07 -20.09
N ILE A 332 -5.08 -3.01 -21.37
CA ILE A 332 -3.77 -2.65 -21.91
C ILE A 332 -3.91 -1.29 -22.58
N VAL A 333 -3.07 -0.34 -22.19
CA VAL A 333 -2.99 1.00 -22.76
C VAL A 333 -1.78 1.06 -23.68
N LYS A 334 -2.03 1.31 -24.97
CA LYS A 334 -0.97 1.60 -25.94
C LYS A 334 -0.47 3.01 -25.70
N ILE A 335 0.81 3.14 -25.42
CA ILE A 335 1.51 4.42 -25.42
C ILE A 335 2.23 4.53 -26.77
N LEU A 336 1.92 5.61 -27.50
CA LEU A 336 2.49 5.89 -28.83
C LEU A 336 4.01 6.05 -28.74
#